data_AF-A0A1W1VDT6-F1
#
_entry.id   AF-A0A1W1VDT6-F1
#
_cell.length_a   1.000
_cell.length_b   1.000
_cell.length_c   1.000
_cell.angle_alpha   90.00
_cell.angle_beta   90.00
_cell.angle_gamma   90.00
#
_symmetry.space_group_name_H-M   'P 1'
#
loop_
_entity.id
_entity.type
_entity.pdbx_description
1 polymer ?
#
loop_
_entity_poly.entity_id
_entity_poly.type
_entity_poly.pdbx_seq_one_letter_code
_entity_poly.pdbx_strand_id
1 'polypeptide(L)'
;MTWSELEQLLREHAKKQPRGFQAALAKKLEVKPPMVAQALAGIKRIPPEWLGPMTELMGLKLVLQPKLDAPIALAEELERR
;
A
#
# COMPACT_ATOMS: atom_id res chain seq x y z
N MET A 1 2.79 9.04 -7.68
CA MET A 1 3.32 7.90 -6.91
C MET A 1 3.86 6.85 -7.88
N THR A 2 5.10 6.44 -7.71
CA THR A 2 5.71 5.32 -8.43
C THR A 2 5.44 3.99 -7.72
N TRP A 3 5.67 2.86 -8.40
CA TRP A 3 5.54 1.54 -7.78
C TRP A 3 6.45 1.36 -6.56
N SER A 4 7.71 1.80 -6.68
CA SER A 4 8.69 1.69 -5.59
C SER A 4 8.29 2.52 -4.36
N GLU A 5 7.72 3.71 -4.56
CA GLU A 5 7.18 4.54 -3.47
C GLU A 5 6.02 3.84 -2.76
N LEU A 6 5.10 3.23 -3.52
CA LEU A 6 3.99 2.46 -2.97
C LEU A 6 4.49 1.27 -2.14
N GLU A 7 5.43 0.48 -2.68
CA GLU A 7 6.02 -0.65 -1.95
C GLU A 7 6.66 -0.21 -0.63
N GLN A 8 7.38 0.91 -0.65
CA GLN A 8 8.01 1.45 0.54
C GLN A 8 6.98 1.89 1.59
N LEU A 9 5.93 2.61 1.17
CA LEU A 9 4.81 2.98 2.04
C LEU A 9 4.14 1.76 2.67
N LEU A 10 3.88 0.71 1.88
CA LEU A 10 3.27 -0.51 2.37
C LEU A 10 4.14 -1.22 3.40
N ARG A 11 5.47 -1.24 3.21
CA ARG A 11 6.40 -1.79 4.20
C ARG A 11 6.41 -0.98 5.49
N GLU A 12 6.37 0.35 5.40
CA GLU A 12 6.30 1.23 6.57
C GLU A 12 4.99 1.02 7.36
N HIS A 13 3.86 0.88 6.66
CA HIS A 13 2.59 0.53 7.28
C HIS A 13 2.61 -0.87 7.89
N ALA A 14 3.23 -1.85 7.23
CA ALA A 14 3.35 -3.23 7.74
C ALA A 14 4.13 -3.28 9.05
N LYS A 15 5.17 -2.45 9.21
CA LYS A 15 5.95 -2.36 10.47
C LYS A 15 5.13 -1.87 11.66
N LYS A 16 4.04 -1.13 11.41
CA LYS A 16 3.13 -0.59 12.44
C LYS A 16 2.00 -1.56 12.80
N GLN A 17 1.88 -2.68 12.09
CA GLN A 17 0.81 -3.65 12.31
C GLN A 17 1.07 -4.49 13.58
N PRO A 18 0.00 -5.01 14.21
CA PRO A 18 0.14 -5.87 15.38
C PRO A 18 0.88 -7.17 15.06
N ARG A 19 1.34 -7.84 16.13
CA ARG A 19 1.93 -9.18 16.02
C ARG A 19 0.96 -10.12 15.29
N GLY A 20 1.52 -10.99 14.45
CA GLY A 20 0.74 -11.94 13.64
C GLY A 20 0.29 -11.43 12.28
N PHE A 21 0.48 -10.13 11.96
CA PHE A 21 0.14 -9.58 10.65
C PHE A 21 0.73 -10.38 9.47
N GLN A 22 2.02 -10.72 9.53
CA GLN A 22 2.67 -11.48 8.45
C GLN A 22 2.04 -12.87 8.24
N ALA A 23 1.65 -13.54 9.33
CA ALA A 23 1.00 -14.85 9.27
C ALA A 23 -0.44 -14.73 8.73
N ALA A 24 -1.17 -13.70 9.13
CA ALA A 24 -2.50 -13.40 8.60
C ALA A 24 -2.44 -13.09 7.09
N LEU A 25 -1.46 -12.29 6.67
CA LEU A 25 -1.24 -11.97 5.26
C LEU A 25 -0.85 -13.21 4.46
N ALA A 26 0.08 -14.03 4.96
CA ALA A 26 0.46 -15.29 4.30
C ALA A 26 -0.73 -16.23 4.13
N LYS A 27 -1.57 -16.37 5.16
CA LYS A 27 -2.80 -17.17 5.11
C LYS A 27 -3.78 -16.62 4.07
N LYS A 28 -4.00 -15.30 4.06
CA LYS A 28 -4.95 -14.65 3.14
C LYS A 28 -4.52 -14.73 1.67
N LEU A 29 -3.21 -14.72 1.43
CA LEU A 29 -2.61 -14.85 0.11
C LEU A 29 -2.37 -16.29 -0.33
N GLU A 30 -2.60 -17.27 0.56
CA GLU A 30 -2.28 -18.69 0.33
C GLU A 30 -0.81 -18.93 -0.07
N VAL A 31 0.10 -18.12 0.48
CA VAL A 31 1.54 -18.22 0.21
C VAL A 31 2.32 -18.66 1.45
N LYS A 32 3.56 -19.12 1.23
CA LYS A 32 4.45 -19.52 2.32
C LYS A 32 4.88 -18.29 3.14
N PRO A 33 4.88 -18.33 4.49
CA PRO A 33 5.30 -17.20 5.34
C PRO A 33 6.66 -16.58 4.99
N PRO A 34 7.70 -17.36 4.60
CA PRO A 34 8.97 -16.78 4.18
C PRO A 34 8.88 -15.85 2.97
N MET A 35 7.91 -16.06 2.06
CA MET A 35 7.72 -15.16 0.91
C MET A 35 7.24 -13.78 1.36
N VAL A 36 6.28 -13.75 2.30
CA VAL A 36 5.80 -12.50 2.90
C VAL A 36 6.92 -11.80 3.67
N ALA A 37 7.69 -12.55 4.47
CA ALA A 37 8.83 -12.01 5.21
C ALA A 37 9.88 -11.37 4.28
N GLN A 38 10.25 -12.06 3.18
CA GLN A 38 11.20 -11.54 2.19
C GLN A 38 10.68 -10.27 1.50
N ALA A 39 9.39 -10.22 1.16
CA ALA A 39 8.78 -9.07 0.51
C ALA A 39 8.72 -7.84 1.43
N LEU A 40 8.35 -8.04 2.70
CA LEU A 40 8.26 -6.97 3.70
C LEU A 40 9.64 -6.49 4.18
N ALA A 41 10.63 -7.38 4.21
CA ALA A 41 12.04 -7.03 4.45
C ALA A 41 12.71 -6.31 3.28
N GLY A 42 12.07 -6.33 2.10
CA GLY A 42 12.56 -5.70 0.88
C GLY A 42 13.59 -6.47 0.08
N ILE A 43 13.77 -7.75 0.40
CA ILE A 43 14.58 -8.69 -0.37
C ILE A 43 13.90 -9.01 -1.71
N LYS A 44 12.56 -9.05 -1.73
CA LYS A 44 11.74 -9.26 -2.93
C LYS A 44 10.76 -8.11 -3.15
N ARG A 45 10.40 -7.90 -4.41
CA ARG A 45 9.28 -7.03 -4.79
C ARG A 45 7.98 -7.56 -4.22
N ILE A 46 7.04 -6.66 -3.93
CA ILE A 46 5.69 -7.03 -3.52
C ILE A 46 4.91 -7.31 -4.82
N PRO A 47 4.34 -8.51 -4.99
CA PRO A 47 3.51 -8.79 -6.15
C PRO A 47 2.27 -7.88 -6.18
N PRO A 48 1.87 -7.31 -7.34
CA PRO A 48 0.72 -6.41 -7.42
C PRO A 48 -0.59 -6.99 -6.90
N GLU A 49 -0.79 -8.30 -7.06
CA GLU A 49 -1.95 -9.03 -6.57
C GLU A 49 -2.05 -9.04 -5.03
N TRP A 50 -0.97 -8.72 -4.31
CA TRP A 50 -1.00 -8.62 -2.84
C TRP A 50 -1.58 -7.30 -2.34
N LEU A 51 -1.70 -6.27 -3.19
CA LEU A 51 -2.14 -4.93 -2.78
C LEU A 51 -3.50 -4.96 -2.09
N GLY A 52 -4.48 -5.64 -2.68
CA GLY A 52 -5.84 -5.73 -2.12
C GLY A 52 -5.82 -6.37 -0.72
N PRO A 53 -5.40 -7.63 -0.58
CA PRO A 53 -5.35 -8.31 0.72
C PRO A 53 -4.52 -7.58 1.77
N MET A 54 -3.41 -6.97 1.36
CA MET A 54 -2.51 -6.27 2.27
C MET A 54 -3.12 -4.95 2.77
N THR A 55 -3.71 -4.15 1.88
CA THR A 55 -4.40 -2.91 2.29
C THR A 55 -5.63 -3.21 3.14
N GLU A 56 -6.40 -4.24 2.82
CA GLU A 56 -7.55 -4.67 3.63
C GLU A 56 -7.14 -5.06 5.06
N LEU A 57 -6.09 -5.87 5.22
CA LEU A 57 -5.60 -6.27 6.55
C LEU A 57 -5.01 -5.09 7.34
N MET A 58 -4.51 -4.06 6.65
CA MET A 58 -4.03 -2.83 7.28
C MET A 58 -5.16 -1.84 7.60
N GLY A 59 -6.42 -2.12 7.22
CA GLY A 59 -7.54 -1.19 7.34
C GLY A 59 -7.44 0.01 6.40
N LEU A 60 -6.72 -0.14 5.28
CA LEU A 60 -6.51 0.88 4.26
C LEU A 60 -7.42 0.64 3.06
N LYS A 61 -7.69 1.72 2.31
CA LYS A 61 -8.41 1.67 1.03
C LYS A 61 -7.52 2.20 -0.08
N LEU A 62 -7.36 1.43 -1.15
CA LEU A 62 -6.71 1.91 -2.37
C LEU A 62 -7.69 2.80 -3.14
N VAL A 63 -7.26 4.01 -3.50
CA VAL A 63 -8.06 4.97 -4.27
C VAL A 63 -7.28 5.43 -5.49
N LEU A 64 -7.98 5.62 -6.60
CA LEU A 64 -7.42 6.26 -7.79
C LEU A 64 -7.57 7.77 -7.63
N GLN A 65 -6.46 8.48 -7.71
CA GLN A 65 -6.43 9.94 -7.71
C GLN A 65 -6.04 10.42 -9.12
N PRO A 66 -6.79 11.36 -9.72
CA PRO A 66 -6.39 11.98 -10.97
C PRO A 66 -4.99 12.58 -10.86
N LYS A 67 -4.17 12.40 -11.91
CA LYS A 67 -2.91 13.11 -12.00
C LYS A 67 -3.22 14.58 -12.22
N LEU A 68 -2.69 15.44 -11.35
CA LEU A 68 -2.77 16.89 -11.53
C LEU A 68 -1.66 17.28 -12.50
N ASP A 69 -1.85 16.98 -13.78
CA ASP A 69 -0.87 17.30 -14.83
C ASP A 69 -0.88 18.81 -15.19
N ALA A 70 -1.73 19.62 -14.54
CA ALA A 70 -1.77 21.07 -14.64
C ALA A 70 -2.10 21.71 -13.27
N PRO A 71 -1.61 22.94 -12.99
CA PRO A 71 -2.05 23.68 -11.82
C PRO A 71 -3.55 23.89 -11.92
N ILE A 72 -4.31 23.27 -11.03
CA ILE A 72 -5.76 23.42 -11.07
C ILE A 72 -6.09 24.83 -10.57
N ALA A 73 -6.73 25.63 -11.42
CA ALA A 73 -7.41 26.86 -11.02
C ALA A 73 -8.54 26.64 -9.98
N LEU A 74 -8.77 25.40 -9.52
CA LEU A 74 -9.77 25.06 -8.50
C LEU A 74 -9.41 25.53 -7.08
N ALA A 75 -8.14 25.85 -6.79
CA ALA A 75 -7.80 26.45 -5.50
C ALA A 75 -8.41 27.86 -5.37
N GLU A 76 -8.43 28.65 -6.45
CA GLU A 76 -8.96 30.02 -6.44
C GLU A 76 -10.51 30.06 -6.39
N GLU A 77 -11.19 29.01 -6.83
CA GLU A 77 -12.66 28.97 -6.90
C GLU A 77 -13.31 28.48 -5.59
N LEU A 78 -12.55 27.73 -4.77
CA LEU A 78 -12.96 27.33 -3.43
C LEU A 78 -12.74 28.42 -2.37
N GLU A 79 -11.79 29.34 -2.59
CA GLU A 79 -11.60 30.52 -1.72
C GLU A 79 -12.59 31.67 -2.02
N ARG A 80 -13.31 31.62 -3.15
CA ARG A 80 -14.34 32.61 -3.55
C ARG A 80 -15.76 32.25 -3.14
N ARG A 81 -15.96 31.17 -2.38
CA ARG A 81 -17.26 30.79 -1.79
C ARG A 81 -17.18 30.85 -0.27
#